data_AF-A0A9D6TQS8-F1
#
_entry.id   AF-A0A9D6TQS8-F1
#
_cell.length_a   1.000
_cell.length_b   1.000
_cell.length_c   1.000
_cell.angle_alpha   90.00
_cell.angle_beta   90.00
_cell.angle_gamma   90.00
#
_symmetry.space_group_name_H-M   'P 1'
#
loop_
_entity.id
_entity.type
_entity.pdbx_description
1 polymer ?
#
loop_
_entity_poly.entity_id
_entity_poly.type
_entity_poly.pdbx_seq_one_letter_code
_entity_poly.pdbx_strand_id
1 'polypeptide(L)'
;RVKQYASSAFPTRTDFTRIFDPNAPFPSTPANEAERDTLTYSGVLRLNKLVGKWMPRGVEVDLHYGWSENYQGLSGARSVKGGFFDAPVGETKEFGVSMNLLNDKLVFRANWFETAQQNLADASIDESIATVTTMIPDSPSGGIYNIYTAAQLAAVGFTMPPGVVEAFGIQISPPNADGFSNYSRNLSGRDIKSAVSKGFEWEATYNVTDNWRIAVNVAKVTAVESGKGLNWADTVEWVKTNWFDKPAIRALRVGVGGTLEFLGGWEQRAITGFRNAQETDGASNPQIRKWRANAVTNYTFPNSSRLKGFGVGGGMRFQDRIFLGYRGRINPADPGGSLISDPTKPILGPTETDYDFWVSYRRRILSDKVSLKLQLNIRNAFTNDALVPIQAQQADVYSQYPAFDHYKGTNYQLFRIAAPRTIQLRATFGF
;
A
#
# COMPACT_ATOMS: atom_id res chain seq x y z
N ARG A 1 -14.51 20.49 4.99
CA ARG A 1 -15.62 19.90 5.79
C ARG A 1 -16.23 18.71 5.05
N VAL A 2 -16.48 17.59 5.74
CA VAL A 2 -17.19 16.40 5.22
C VAL A 2 -18.24 15.97 6.25
N LYS A 3 -19.42 15.57 5.77
CA LYS A 3 -20.53 15.05 6.58
C LYS A 3 -20.95 13.69 6.06
N GLN A 4 -21.06 12.70 6.94
CA GLN A 4 -21.59 11.37 6.63
C GLN A 4 -22.98 11.25 7.26
N TYR A 5 -23.95 10.92 6.43
CA TYR A 5 -25.30 10.58 6.85
C TYR A 5 -25.44 9.07 6.79
N ALA A 6 -25.80 8.44 7.91
CA ALA A 6 -26.17 7.04 7.93
C ALA A 6 -27.69 6.97 7.86
N SER A 7 -28.23 6.13 6.97
CA SER A 7 -29.66 5.81 7.01
C SER A 7 -29.99 5.20 8.37
N SER A 8 -31.20 5.42 8.88
CA SER A 8 -31.72 4.64 10.00
C SER A 8 -31.59 3.14 9.70
N ALA A 9 -31.47 2.31 10.73
CA ALA A 9 -31.51 0.86 10.57
C ALA A 9 -32.71 0.49 9.71
N PHE A 10 -32.49 -0.28 8.63
CA PHE A 10 -33.58 -0.75 7.79
C PHE A 10 -34.59 -1.50 8.65
N PRO A 11 -35.89 -1.19 8.57
CA PRO A 11 -36.89 -1.91 9.34
C PRO A 11 -36.78 -3.39 8.99
N THR A 12 -36.58 -4.18 10.04
CA THR A 12 -36.54 -5.64 9.95
C THR A 12 -37.97 -6.14 9.99
N ARG A 13 -38.36 -6.95 9.01
CA ARG A 13 -39.61 -7.72 9.09
C ARG A 13 -39.53 -8.72 10.24
N THR A 14 -40.67 -9.30 10.61
CA THR A 14 -40.75 -10.38 11.61
C THR A 14 -40.01 -11.65 11.18
N ASP A 15 -39.73 -11.81 9.88
CA ASP A 15 -38.86 -12.85 9.31
C ASP A 15 -37.39 -12.38 9.16
N PHE A 16 -37.06 -11.23 9.73
CA PHE A 16 -35.76 -10.57 9.75
C PHE A 16 -35.17 -10.23 8.37
N THR A 17 -35.98 -10.26 7.31
CA THR A 17 -35.59 -9.63 6.03
C THR A 17 -35.50 -8.11 6.21
N ARG A 18 -34.35 -7.54 5.81
CA ARG A 18 -34.16 -6.08 5.80
C ARG A 18 -34.86 -5.51 4.57
N ILE A 19 -35.82 -4.64 4.78
CA ILE A 19 -36.44 -3.91 3.66
C ILE A 19 -35.48 -2.81 3.25
N PHE A 20 -34.78 -3.02 2.14
CA PHE A 20 -34.06 -1.92 1.49
C PHE A 20 -35.10 -0.99 0.87
N ASP A 21 -35.33 0.16 1.51
CA ASP A 21 -36.12 1.24 0.93
C ASP A 21 -35.15 2.23 0.27
N PRO A 22 -35.06 2.27 -1.07
CA PRO A 22 -34.21 3.23 -1.78
C PRO A 22 -34.65 4.70 -1.56
N ASN A 23 -35.86 4.91 -1.03
CA ASN A 23 -36.43 6.22 -0.73
C ASN A 23 -36.38 6.58 0.77
N ALA A 24 -35.75 5.75 1.61
CA ALA A 24 -35.61 6.04 3.03
C ALA A 24 -34.88 7.39 3.22
N PRO A 25 -35.52 8.39 3.88
CA PRO A 25 -34.90 9.69 4.04
C PRO A 25 -33.68 9.56 4.95
N PHE A 26 -32.53 10.08 4.49
CA PHE A 26 -31.39 10.28 5.38
C PHE A 26 -31.79 11.28 6.48
N PRO A 27 -31.36 11.06 7.74
CA PRO A 27 -31.63 12.00 8.82
C PRO A 27 -31.06 13.38 8.49
N SER A 28 -31.71 14.44 8.99
CA SER A 28 -31.25 15.83 8.78
C SER A 28 -29.93 16.14 9.49
N THR A 29 -29.58 15.36 10.50
CA THR A 29 -28.32 15.43 11.25
C THR A 29 -27.33 14.37 10.77
N PRO A 30 -26.06 14.74 10.49
CA PRO A 30 -25.03 13.78 10.10
C PRO A 30 -24.72 12.81 11.25
N ALA A 31 -24.48 11.55 10.91
CA ALA A 31 -24.01 10.52 11.85
C ALA A 31 -22.52 10.70 12.22
N ASN A 32 -21.77 11.39 11.36
CA ASN A 32 -20.40 11.81 11.60
C ASN A 32 -20.10 13.07 10.78
N GLU A 33 -19.34 14.02 11.33
CA GLU A 33 -18.85 15.17 10.58
C GLU A 33 -17.39 15.44 10.96
N ALA A 34 -16.61 15.91 9.98
CA ALA A 34 -15.25 16.31 10.22
C ALA A 34 -14.88 17.53 9.38
N GLU A 35 -14.28 18.52 10.03
CA GLU A 35 -13.90 19.80 9.45
C GLU A 35 -12.49 20.14 9.91
N ARG A 36 -11.66 20.58 8.96
CA ARG A 36 -10.30 21.02 9.22
C ARG A 36 -9.90 22.01 8.15
N ASP A 37 -9.22 23.07 8.58
CA ASP A 37 -8.52 23.98 7.68
C ASP A 37 -7.10 23.45 7.46
N THR A 38 -6.66 23.45 6.19
CA THR A 38 -5.28 23.07 5.83
C THR A 38 -4.50 24.31 5.44
N LEU A 39 -3.27 24.41 5.93
CA LEU A 39 -2.35 25.47 5.52
C LEU A 39 -1.28 24.91 4.58
N THR A 40 -0.88 25.72 3.61
CA THR A 40 0.23 25.42 2.71
C THR A 40 0.99 26.70 2.44
N TYR A 41 2.32 26.64 2.56
CA TYR A 41 3.18 27.75 2.22
C TYR A 41 4.45 27.24 1.55
N SER A 42 4.97 28.02 0.62
CA SER A 42 6.23 27.75 -0.04
C SER A 42 6.98 29.05 -0.29
N GLY A 43 8.30 28.94 -0.38
CA GLY A 43 9.19 30.05 -0.63
C GLY A 43 10.30 29.64 -1.57
N VAL A 44 10.67 30.57 -2.46
CA VAL A 44 11.81 30.40 -3.36
C VAL A 44 12.76 31.56 -3.15
N LEU A 45 14.01 31.24 -2.79
CA LEU A 45 15.08 32.20 -2.66
C LEU A 45 15.97 32.14 -3.90
N ARG A 46 15.92 33.19 -4.72
CA ARG A 46 16.76 33.31 -5.91
C ARG A 46 18.08 34.00 -5.58
N LEU A 47 19.17 33.23 -5.45
CA LEU A 47 20.45 33.79 -4.99
C LEU A 47 21.04 34.79 -5.98
N ASN A 48 20.79 34.62 -7.29
CA ASN A 48 21.21 35.56 -8.33
C ASN A 48 20.63 36.98 -8.13
N LYS A 49 19.45 37.11 -7.51
CA LYS A 49 18.85 38.42 -7.19
C LYS A 49 19.44 39.08 -5.95
N LEU A 50 19.98 38.30 -5.02
CA LEU A 50 20.52 38.79 -3.75
C LEU A 50 22.01 39.08 -3.82
N VAL A 51 22.77 38.14 -4.40
CA VAL A 51 24.24 38.14 -4.39
C VAL A 51 24.83 38.02 -5.79
N GLY A 52 24.02 38.22 -6.84
CA GLY A 52 24.42 38.01 -8.23
C GLY A 52 25.69 38.75 -8.67
N LYS A 53 25.97 39.94 -8.12
CA LYS A 53 27.19 40.70 -8.42
C LYS A 53 28.50 39.99 -7.97
N TRP A 54 28.40 39.08 -7.00
CA TRP A 54 29.51 38.27 -6.50
C TRP A 54 29.50 36.84 -7.04
N MET A 55 28.45 36.47 -7.79
CA MET A 55 28.36 35.15 -8.39
C MET A 55 29.12 35.09 -9.72
N PRO A 56 29.75 33.95 -10.05
CA PRO A 56 30.32 33.73 -11.36
C PRO A 56 29.28 33.92 -12.47
N ARG A 57 29.69 34.46 -13.62
CA ARG A 57 28.80 34.59 -14.78
C ARG A 57 28.31 33.21 -15.23
N GLY A 58 27.05 33.14 -15.64
CA GLY A 58 26.43 31.90 -16.13
C GLY A 58 26.13 30.88 -15.04
N VAL A 59 26.10 31.30 -13.77
CA VAL A 59 25.68 30.50 -12.61
C VAL A 59 24.43 31.13 -12.02
N GLU A 60 23.38 30.34 -11.86
CA GLU A 60 22.17 30.67 -11.12
C GLU A 60 21.89 29.57 -10.10
N VAL A 61 21.47 29.95 -8.90
CA VAL A 61 21.14 29.02 -7.83
C VAL A 61 19.88 29.51 -7.14
N ASP A 62 18.90 28.62 -7.04
CA ASP A 62 17.63 28.85 -6.36
C ASP A 62 17.49 27.83 -5.23
N LEU A 63 17.08 28.30 -4.05
CA LEU A 63 16.70 27.45 -2.92
C LEU A 63 15.18 27.45 -2.80
N HIS A 64 14.61 26.27 -2.58
CA HIS A 64 13.17 26.06 -2.48
C HIS A 64 12.85 25.48 -1.11
N TYR A 65 11.78 25.96 -0.48
CA TYR A 65 11.24 25.36 0.72
C TYR A 65 9.71 25.29 0.60
N GLY A 66 9.13 24.18 0.99
CA GLY A 66 7.69 23.95 0.98
C GLY A 66 7.24 23.26 2.25
N TRP A 67 6.08 23.68 2.74
CA TRP A 67 5.35 22.99 3.79
C TRP A 67 3.88 22.94 3.40
N SER A 68 3.27 21.76 3.48
CA SER A 68 1.86 21.59 3.15
C SER A 68 1.18 20.59 4.09
N GLU A 69 -0.09 20.87 4.39
CA GLU A 69 -0.99 19.91 5.02
C GLU A 69 -1.95 19.32 4.00
N ASN A 70 -2.27 18.05 4.20
CA ASN A 70 -3.36 17.37 3.51
C ASN A 70 -4.37 16.86 4.54
N TYR A 71 -5.64 16.95 4.19
CA TYR A 71 -6.74 16.43 4.97
C TYR A 71 -7.63 15.63 4.03
N GLN A 72 -7.74 14.35 4.28
CA GLN A 72 -8.79 13.54 3.69
C GLN A 72 -9.98 13.58 4.66
N GLY A 73 -11.19 13.59 4.12
CA GLY A 73 -12.41 13.60 4.93
C GLY A 73 -12.57 12.37 5.82
N LEU A 74 -13.80 12.02 6.16
CA LEU A 74 -14.07 10.90 7.06
C LEU A 74 -13.40 9.59 6.58
N SER A 75 -12.58 8.98 7.44
CA SER A 75 -11.97 7.66 7.22
C SER A 75 -13.03 6.56 7.12
N GLY A 76 -14.15 6.74 7.85
CA GLY A 76 -15.18 5.72 8.02
C GLY A 76 -14.77 4.57 8.93
N ALA A 77 -13.51 4.51 9.38
CA ALA A 77 -13.02 3.50 10.30
C ALA A 77 -13.58 3.72 11.72
N ARG A 78 -14.23 2.69 12.26
CA ARG A 78 -14.81 2.68 13.61
C ARG A 78 -13.87 2.03 14.61
N SER A 79 -13.71 2.67 15.76
CA SER A 79 -12.89 2.17 16.87
C SER A 79 -13.65 1.12 17.69
N VAL A 80 -12.92 0.17 18.29
CA VAL A 80 -13.44 -0.77 19.30
C VAL A 80 -13.80 -0.11 20.62
N LYS A 81 -13.44 1.16 20.81
CA LYS A 81 -13.83 1.98 21.97
C LYS A 81 -15.11 2.78 21.70
N GLY A 82 -15.78 2.53 20.58
CA GLY A 82 -16.91 3.31 20.10
C GLY A 82 -16.48 4.56 19.33
N GLY A 83 -17.40 5.13 18.56
CA GLY A 83 -17.12 6.29 17.72
C GLY A 83 -16.21 5.99 16.52
N PHE A 84 -15.94 7.02 15.72
CA PHE A 84 -15.05 6.94 14.57
C PHE A 84 -13.64 7.40 14.93
N PHE A 85 -12.63 6.83 14.28
CA PHE A 85 -11.30 7.42 14.32
C PHE A 85 -11.30 8.80 13.66
N ASP A 86 -10.36 9.64 14.09
CA ASP A 86 -10.10 10.92 13.46
C ASP A 86 -9.82 10.75 11.96
N ALA A 87 -10.17 11.76 11.19
CA ALA A 87 -9.98 11.76 9.74
C ALA A 87 -8.47 11.69 9.37
N PRO A 88 -8.13 11.12 8.21
CA PRO A 88 -6.74 11.02 7.78
C PRO A 88 -6.15 12.39 7.48
N VAL A 89 -4.96 12.64 8.03
CA VAL A 89 -4.26 13.92 7.94
C VAL A 89 -2.83 13.66 7.52
N GLY A 90 -2.22 14.62 6.85
CA GLY A 90 -0.83 14.54 6.46
C GLY A 90 -0.14 15.89 6.46
N GLU A 91 1.18 15.85 6.63
CA GLU A 91 2.07 16.99 6.59
C GLU A 91 3.24 16.62 5.68
N THR A 92 3.61 17.52 4.77
CA THR A 92 4.76 17.35 3.88
C THR A 92 5.70 18.53 4.01
N LYS A 93 6.98 18.24 4.22
CA LYS A 93 8.10 19.18 4.23
C LYS A 93 8.99 18.90 3.04
N GLU A 94 9.32 19.93 2.29
CA GLU A 94 10.17 19.84 1.11
C GLU A 94 11.25 20.90 1.16
N PHE A 95 12.47 20.50 0.82
CA PHE A 95 13.58 21.41 0.60
C PHE A 95 14.22 21.05 -0.73
N GLY A 96 14.56 22.06 -1.53
CA GLY A 96 15.14 21.86 -2.85
C GLY A 96 16.20 22.87 -3.21
N VAL A 97 17.06 22.48 -4.13
CA VAL A 97 18.03 23.36 -4.78
C VAL A 97 17.93 23.17 -6.28
N SER A 98 17.91 24.27 -7.02
CA SER A 98 18.05 24.26 -8.48
C SER A 98 19.25 25.08 -8.87
N MET A 99 20.04 24.59 -9.82
CA MET A 99 21.22 25.27 -10.34
C MET A 99 21.21 25.27 -11.86
N ASN A 100 21.38 26.45 -12.45
CA ASN A 100 21.71 26.60 -13.85
C ASN A 100 23.18 27.00 -13.95
N LEU A 101 23.99 26.21 -14.61
CA LEU A 101 25.44 26.37 -14.68
C LEU A 101 25.90 26.44 -16.14
N LEU A 102 27.02 27.12 -16.36
CA LEU A 102 27.67 27.24 -17.67
C LEU A 102 26.76 27.87 -18.76
N ASN A 103 25.97 28.88 -18.37
CA ASN A 103 24.94 29.49 -19.23
C ASN A 103 23.92 28.45 -19.72
N ASP A 104 23.24 27.80 -18.78
CA ASP A 104 22.18 26.80 -19.01
C ASP A 104 22.63 25.52 -19.73
N LYS A 105 23.94 25.31 -19.89
CA LYS A 105 24.43 24.03 -20.44
C LYS A 105 24.24 22.90 -19.46
N LEU A 106 24.42 23.15 -18.17
CA LEU A 106 24.21 22.19 -17.09
C LEU A 106 23.08 22.68 -16.18
N VAL A 107 21.97 21.94 -16.15
CA VAL A 107 20.85 22.20 -15.24
C VAL A 107 20.78 21.06 -14.25
N PHE A 108 20.78 21.40 -12.97
CA PHE A 108 20.70 20.44 -11.87
C PHE A 108 19.56 20.81 -10.93
N ARG A 109 18.78 19.83 -10.50
CA ARG A 109 17.80 20.00 -9.41
C ARG A 109 17.94 18.87 -8.42
N ALA A 110 17.78 19.20 -7.16
CA ALA A 110 17.75 18.25 -6.06
C ALA A 110 16.64 18.62 -5.10
N ASN A 111 15.81 17.65 -4.73
CA ASN A 111 14.72 17.80 -3.78
C ASN A 111 14.84 16.75 -2.69
N TRP A 112 14.54 17.14 -1.45
CA TRP A 112 14.38 16.27 -0.30
C TRP A 112 12.98 16.47 0.24
N PHE A 113 12.32 15.39 0.59
CA PHE A 113 10.97 15.44 1.12
C PHE A 113 10.79 14.51 2.31
N GLU A 114 9.89 14.90 3.20
CA GLU A 114 9.34 14.07 4.25
C GLU A 114 7.83 14.31 4.31
N THR A 115 7.05 13.24 4.12
CA THR A 115 5.60 13.23 4.25
C THR A 115 5.23 12.30 5.40
N ALA A 116 4.57 12.85 6.42
CA ALA A 116 3.96 12.08 7.50
C ALA A 116 2.44 12.07 7.32
N GLN A 117 1.81 10.92 7.49
CA GLN A 117 0.37 10.72 7.41
C GLN A 117 -0.11 9.93 8.62
N GLN A 118 -1.28 10.30 9.14
CA GLN A 118 -1.91 9.68 10.30
C GLN A 118 -3.35 9.27 9.97
N ASN A 119 -3.90 8.36 10.77
CA ASN A 119 -5.26 7.83 10.67
C ASN A 119 -5.63 7.25 9.30
N LEU A 120 -4.64 6.70 8.59
CA LEU A 120 -4.88 5.98 7.34
C LEU A 120 -5.63 4.70 7.64
N ALA A 121 -6.72 4.45 6.92
CA ALA A 121 -7.46 3.20 7.00
C ALA A 121 -6.54 2.00 6.72
N ASP A 122 -6.56 0.98 7.58
CA ASP A 122 -5.74 -0.22 7.44
C ASP A 122 -6.59 -1.48 7.33
N ALA A 123 -6.33 -2.28 6.30
CA ALA A 123 -7.06 -3.53 6.02
C ALA A 123 -6.36 -4.77 6.57
N SER A 124 -5.17 -4.60 7.16
CA SER A 124 -4.29 -5.70 7.57
C SER A 124 -4.93 -6.70 8.54
N ILE A 125 -5.94 -6.26 9.30
CA ILE A 125 -6.65 -7.09 10.29
C ILE A 125 -8.16 -7.19 10.04
N ASP A 126 -8.66 -6.79 8.85
CA ASP A 126 -10.10 -6.85 8.54
C ASP A 126 -10.67 -8.26 8.70
N GLU A 127 -9.92 -9.29 8.32
CA GLU A 127 -10.34 -10.69 8.46
C GLU A 127 -10.42 -11.11 9.94
N SER A 128 -9.47 -10.69 10.77
CA SER A 128 -9.49 -10.96 12.20
C SER A 128 -10.67 -10.26 12.89
N ILE A 129 -10.93 -8.99 12.51
CA ILE A 129 -12.11 -8.24 12.96
C ILE A 129 -13.39 -8.97 12.54
N ALA A 130 -13.54 -9.30 11.26
CA ALA A 130 -14.74 -9.98 10.74
C ALA A 130 -14.94 -11.35 11.37
N THR A 131 -13.86 -12.08 11.65
CA THR A 131 -13.91 -13.38 12.33
C THR A 131 -14.56 -13.26 13.70
N VAL A 132 -14.11 -12.29 14.51
CA VAL A 132 -14.62 -12.06 15.87
C VAL A 132 -16.02 -11.44 15.86
N THR A 133 -16.29 -10.49 14.97
CA THR A 133 -17.55 -9.72 15.01
C THR A 133 -18.68 -10.29 14.16
N THR A 134 -18.40 -11.24 13.27
CA THR A 134 -19.39 -11.69 12.27
C THR A 134 -19.33 -13.20 12.03
N MET A 135 -18.16 -13.75 11.67
CA MET A 135 -18.10 -15.15 11.20
C MET A 135 -18.36 -16.14 12.33
N ILE A 136 -17.71 -15.95 13.50
CA ILE A 136 -17.96 -16.79 14.68
C ILE A 136 -19.37 -16.54 15.23
N PRO A 137 -19.85 -15.30 15.44
CA PRO A 137 -21.15 -15.08 16.07
C PRO A 137 -22.35 -15.45 15.18
N ASP A 138 -22.33 -15.07 13.90
CA ASP A 138 -23.54 -14.84 13.11
C ASP A 138 -23.40 -15.25 11.63
N SER A 139 -22.51 -16.18 11.33
CA SER A 139 -22.52 -16.82 10.00
C SER A 139 -23.88 -17.49 9.76
N PRO A 140 -24.60 -17.20 8.66
CA PRO A 140 -25.93 -17.76 8.39
C PRO A 140 -25.99 -19.29 8.35
N SER A 141 -24.85 -19.94 8.12
CA SER A 141 -24.73 -21.39 7.96
C SER A 141 -23.83 -22.04 9.02
N GLY A 142 -23.47 -21.30 10.07
CA GLY A 142 -22.63 -21.87 11.13
C GLY A 142 -22.18 -20.90 12.24
N GLY A 143 -22.88 -19.79 12.43
CA GLY A 143 -22.62 -18.88 13.54
C GLY A 143 -22.99 -19.51 14.88
N ILE A 144 -22.26 -19.16 15.93
CA ILE A 144 -22.41 -19.77 17.26
C ILE A 144 -23.82 -19.58 17.83
N TYR A 145 -24.44 -18.42 17.57
CA TYR A 145 -25.80 -18.11 18.00
C TYR A 145 -26.87 -18.84 17.18
N ASN A 146 -26.51 -19.36 16.00
CA ASN A 146 -27.38 -20.17 15.15
C ASN A 146 -27.28 -21.68 15.47
N ILE A 147 -26.25 -22.10 16.23
CA ILE A 147 -25.98 -23.52 16.55
C ILE A 147 -26.31 -23.85 17.99
N TYR A 148 -26.10 -22.92 18.92
CA TYR A 148 -26.23 -23.15 20.35
C TYR A 148 -27.30 -22.28 21.00
N THR A 149 -28.04 -22.88 21.93
CA THR A 149 -29.02 -22.13 22.74
C THR A 149 -28.31 -21.21 23.73
N ALA A 150 -29.02 -20.18 24.19
CA ALA A 150 -28.51 -19.24 25.18
C ALA A 150 -28.05 -19.96 26.47
N ALA A 151 -28.76 -21.01 26.89
CA ALA A 151 -28.40 -21.83 28.04
C ALA A 151 -27.09 -22.61 27.81
N GLN A 152 -26.88 -23.18 26.61
CA GLN A 152 -25.64 -23.89 26.27
C GLN A 152 -24.44 -22.93 26.26
N LEU A 153 -24.60 -21.73 25.69
CA LEU A 153 -23.56 -20.71 25.67
C LEU A 153 -23.24 -20.18 27.07
N ALA A 154 -24.27 -19.97 27.91
CA ALA A 154 -24.09 -19.57 29.29
C ALA A 154 -23.37 -20.64 30.12
N ALA A 155 -23.69 -21.93 29.90
CA ALA A 155 -23.07 -23.04 30.62
C ALA A 155 -21.56 -23.17 30.39
N VAL A 156 -21.08 -22.79 29.19
CA VAL A 156 -19.64 -22.75 28.86
C VAL A 156 -19.02 -21.37 29.07
N GLY A 157 -19.80 -20.38 29.52
CA GLY A 157 -19.35 -19.01 29.79
C GLY A 157 -18.98 -18.22 28.52
N PHE A 158 -19.58 -18.53 27.37
CA PHE A 158 -19.35 -17.77 26.14
C PHE A 158 -20.03 -16.40 26.22
N THR A 159 -19.26 -15.35 25.96
CA THR A 159 -19.73 -13.95 25.89
C THR A 159 -19.00 -13.21 24.77
N MET A 160 -19.59 -12.15 24.22
CA MET A 160 -18.91 -11.26 23.28
C MET A 160 -17.97 -10.30 24.01
N PRO A 161 -16.87 -9.81 23.37
CA PRO A 161 -15.99 -8.83 24.00
C PRO A 161 -16.77 -7.55 24.34
N PRO A 162 -16.78 -7.07 25.59
CA PRO A 162 -17.64 -5.94 25.99
C PRO A 162 -17.43 -4.66 25.17
N GLY A 163 -16.17 -4.29 24.90
CA GLY A 163 -15.87 -3.13 24.05
C GLY A 163 -16.38 -3.28 22.63
N VAL A 164 -16.35 -4.51 22.07
CA VAL A 164 -16.92 -4.80 20.75
C VAL A 164 -18.44 -4.70 20.78
N VAL A 165 -19.10 -5.17 21.85
CA VAL A 165 -20.56 -5.08 21.97
C VAL A 165 -21.02 -3.64 21.89
N GLU A 166 -20.41 -2.77 22.71
CA GLU A 166 -20.70 -1.34 22.73
C GLU A 166 -20.34 -0.66 21.41
N ALA A 167 -19.12 -0.89 20.92
CA ALA A 167 -18.61 -0.21 19.74
C ALA A 167 -19.27 -0.62 18.42
N PHE A 168 -19.81 -1.83 18.32
CA PHE A 168 -20.43 -2.31 17.08
C PHE A 168 -21.96 -2.29 17.14
N GLY A 169 -22.53 -1.82 18.26
CA GLY A 169 -23.96 -1.83 18.51
C GLY A 169 -24.51 -3.25 18.38
N ILE A 170 -23.78 -4.23 18.92
CA ILE A 170 -24.20 -5.64 18.90
C ILE A 170 -25.38 -5.77 19.84
N GLN A 171 -26.45 -6.40 19.36
CA GLN A 171 -27.61 -6.74 20.17
C GLN A 171 -27.81 -8.24 20.14
N ILE A 172 -27.92 -8.83 21.32
CA ILE A 172 -28.23 -10.25 21.51
C ILE A 172 -29.63 -10.30 22.13
N SER A 173 -30.60 -10.88 21.42
CA SER A 173 -31.98 -10.94 21.91
C SER A 173 -32.11 -11.87 23.12
N PRO A 174 -33.16 -11.72 23.94
CA PRO A 174 -33.62 -12.81 24.80
C PRO A 174 -33.85 -14.09 23.97
N PRO A 175 -33.70 -15.29 24.59
CA PRO A 175 -33.92 -16.54 23.89
C PRO A 175 -35.37 -16.66 23.42
N ASN A 176 -35.56 -17.20 22.22
CA ASN A 176 -36.86 -17.57 21.68
C ASN A 176 -37.42 -18.83 22.38
N ALA A 177 -38.59 -19.32 21.93
CA ALA A 177 -39.23 -20.51 22.50
C ALA A 177 -38.35 -21.77 22.42
N ASP A 178 -37.48 -21.86 21.41
CA ASP A 178 -36.53 -22.96 21.19
C ASP A 178 -35.20 -22.74 21.94
N GLY A 179 -35.06 -21.64 22.68
CA GLY A 179 -33.91 -21.31 23.51
C GLY A 179 -32.76 -20.58 22.80
N PHE A 180 -32.92 -20.20 21.52
CA PHE A 180 -31.89 -19.50 20.74
C PHE A 180 -32.01 -17.98 20.87
N SER A 181 -30.86 -17.32 21.02
CA SER A 181 -30.76 -15.86 20.97
C SER A 181 -30.34 -15.43 19.56
N ASN A 182 -30.99 -14.39 19.03
CA ASN A 182 -30.57 -13.79 17.77
C ASN A 182 -29.44 -12.80 18.02
N TYR A 183 -28.38 -12.91 17.23
CA TYR A 183 -27.32 -11.91 17.15
C TYR A 183 -27.64 -10.90 16.05
N SER A 184 -27.41 -9.62 16.32
CA SER A 184 -27.44 -8.61 15.27
C SER A 184 -26.37 -7.54 15.50
N ARG A 185 -25.90 -6.97 14.41
CA ARG A 185 -24.85 -5.96 14.39
C ARG A 185 -25.19 -4.88 13.37
N ASN A 186 -25.00 -3.63 13.78
CA ASN A 186 -25.43 -2.47 12.99
C ASN A 186 -24.26 -1.70 12.36
N LEU A 187 -23.04 -1.95 12.80
CA LEU A 187 -21.86 -1.15 12.45
C LEU A 187 -20.69 -2.04 12.13
N SER A 188 -19.76 -1.57 11.28
CA SER A 188 -18.46 -2.20 11.04
C SER A 188 -17.30 -1.33 11.48
N GLY A 189 -16.14 -1.98 11.64
CA GLY A 189 -14.91 -1.35 12.10
C GLY A 189 -13.75 -1.80 11.25
N ARG A 190 -12.70 -1.00 11.29
CA ARG A 190 -11.46 -1.15 10.55
C ARG A 190 -10.37 -0.53 11.41
N ASP A 191 -9.15 -1.03 11.32
CA ASP A 191 -8.03 -0.41 12.01
C ASP A 191 -7.51 0.83 11.29
N ILE A 192 -6.66 1.60 11.97
CA ILE A 192 -5.93 2.71 11.37
C ILE A 192 -4.44 2.58 11.62
N LYS A 193 -3.65 3.19 10.74
CA LYS A 193 -2.19 3.28 10.83
C LYS A 193 -1.70 4.67 10.50
N SER A 194 -0.43 4.91 10.76
CA SER A 194 0.33 6.08 10.32
C SER A 194 1.43 5.65 9.35
N ALA A 195 1.86 6.55 8.47
CA ALA A 195 2.94 6.30 7.53
C ALA A 195 3.86 7.53 7.42
N VAL A 196 5.17 7.30 7.37
CA VAL A 196 6.18 8.33 7.12
C VAL A 196 6.98 7.94 5.89
N SER A 197 6.92 8.76 4.85
CA SER A 197 7.71 8.62 3.62
C SER A 197 8.78 9.70 3.59
N LYS A 198 10.04 9.31 3.37
CA LYS A 198 11.19 10.21 3.23
C LYS A 198 11.95 9.87 1.97
N GLY A 199 12.44 10.88 1.30
CA GLY A 199 13.22 10.64 0.11
C GLY A 199 13.99 11.84 -0.38
N PHE A 200 14.77 11.57 -1.43
CA PHE A 200 15.36 12.61 -2.24
C PHE A 200 15.29 12.24 -3.72
N GLU A 201 15.24 13.26 -4.56
CA GLU A 201 15.23 13.15 -6.01
C GLU A 201 16.22 14.15 -6.59
N TRP A 202 17.16 13.66 -7.37
CA TRP A 202 18.15 14.45 -8.09
C TRP A 202 17.94 14.28 -9.58
N GLU A 203 18.00 15.37 -10.33
CA GLU A 203 18.01 15.38 -11.78
C GLU A 203 19.10 16.31 -12.31
N ALA A 204 19.75 15.88 -13.39
CA ALA A 204 20.77 16.66 -14.07
C ALA A 204 20.58 16.52 -15.58
N THR A 205 20.64 17.63 -16.31
CA THR A 205 20.79 17.63 -17.76
C THR A 205 22.05 18.40 -18.13
N TYR A 206 22.84 17.85 -19.05
CA TYR A 206 24.08 18.47 -19.49
C TYR A 206 24.23 18.43 -21.02
N ASN A 207 24.25 19.61 -21.63
CA ASN A 207 24.68 19.82 -23.00
C ASN A 207 26.20 19.97 -23.04
N VAL A 208 26.91 18.83 -23.05
CA VAL A 208 28.40 18.79 -23.06
C VAL A 208 28.95 19.58 -24.24
N THR A 209 28.34 19.39 -25.41
CA THR A 209 28.56 20.16 -26.63
C THR A 209 27.22 20.36 -27.33
N ASP A 210 27.17 21.14 -28.42
CA ASP A 210 25.93 21.30 -29.22
C ASP A 210 25.43 19.97 -29.82
N ASN A 211 26.34 18.99 -29.88
CA ASN A 211 26.17 17.67 -30.46
C ASN A 211 26.00 16.56 -29.42
N TRP A 212 26.24 16.82 -28.13
CA TRP A 212 26.22 15.80 -27.07
C TRP A 212 25.37 16.25 -25.88
N ARG A 213 24.34 15.47 -25.58
CA ARG A 213 23.45 15.70 -24.45
C ARG A 213 23.39 14.48 -23.54
N ILE A 214 23.35 14.73 -22.23
CA ILE A 214 23.20 13.72 -21.18
C ILE A 214 22.07 14.17 -20.26
N ALA A 215 21.23 13.24 -19.81
CA ALA A 215 20.31 13.47 -18.70
C ALA A 215 20.37 12.30 -17.72
N VAL A 216 20.33 12.61 -16.43
CA VAL A 216 20.38 11.64 -15.33
C VAL A 216 19.32 12.02 -14.30
N ASN A 217 18.60 11.03 -13.77
CA ASN A 217 17.72 11.16 -12.63
C ASN A 217 18.05 10.04 -11.62
N VAL A 218 18.13 10.38 -10.34
CA VAL A 218 18.34 9.44 -9.23
C VAL A 218 17.35 9.75 -8.13
N ALA A 219 16.64 8.72 -7.65
CA ALA A 219 15.70 8.86 -6.53
C ALA A 219 15.98 7.80 -5.47
N LYS A 220 15.88 8.21 -4.21
CA LYS A 220 15.84 7.32 -3.04
C LYS A 220 14.58 7.59 -2.26
N VAL A 221 13.77 6.57 -2.02
CA VAL A 221 12.54 6.68 -1.22
C VAL A 221 12.48 5.55 -0.21
N THR A 222 12.11 5.91 1.02
CA THR A 222 11.79 4.96 2.09
C THR A 222 10.48 5.39 2.71
N ALA A 223 9.53 4.47 2.83
CA ALA A 223 8.32 4.69 3.62
C ALA A 223 8.29 3.70 4.77
N VAL A 224 7.77 4.10 5.93
CA VAL A 224 7.62 3.27 7.12
C VAL A 224 6.18 3.42 7.60
N GLU A 225 5.51 2.30 7.88
CA GLU A 225 4.17 2.30 8.47
C GLU A 225 4.26 1.99 9.97
N SER A 226 3.37 2.57 10.78
CA SER A 226 3.32 2.38 12.24
C SER A 226 1.88 2.38 12.76
N GLY A 227 1.63 1.86 13.95
CA GLY A 227 0.30 1.78 14.56
C GLY A 227 -0.55 0.57 14.15
N LYS A 228 -0.03 -0.38 13.37
CA LYS A 228 -0.77 -1.54 12.88
C LYS A 228 -1.20 -2.47 14.02
N GLY A 229 -2.48 -2.80 14.07
CA GLY A 229 -3.04 -3.69 15.07
C GLY A 229 -3.04 -3.11 16.49
N LEU A 230 -2.56 -1.88 16.73
CA LEU A 230 -2.46 -1.38 18.10
C LEU A 230 -3.84 -1.08 18.70
N ASN A 231 -4.80 -0.63 17.88
CA ASN A 231 -6.12 -0.22 18.38
C ASN A 231 -7.03 -1.39 18.77
N TRP A 232 -6.67 -2.62 18.40
CA TRP A 232 -7.44 -3.84 18.66
C TRP A 232 -6.77 -4.80 19.65
N ALA A 233 -5.58 -4.46 20.17
CA ALA A 233 -4.78 -5.35 21.02
C ALA A 233 -5.54 -5.85 22.25
N ASP A 234 -6.23 -4.97 22.98
CA ASP A 234 -7.00 -5.35 24.17
C ASP A 234 -8.15 -6.29 23.83
N THR A 235 -8.82 -6.08 22.68
CA THR A 235 -9.90 -6.95 22.22
C THR A 235 -9.39 -8.33 21.85
N VAL A 236 -8.25 -8.40 21.15
CA VAL A 236 -7.63 -9.66 20.75
C VAL A 236 -7.16 -10.45 21.97
N GLU A 237 -6.57 -9.78 22.96
CA GLU A 237 -6.15 -10.44 24.20
C GLU A 237 -7.35 -10.95 25.00
N TRP A 238 -8.43 -10.16 25.05
CA TRP A 238 -9.69 -10.59 25.65
C TRP A 238 -10.25 -11.82 24.96
N VAL A 239 -10.30 -11.84 23.62
CA VAL A 239 -10.81 -12.98 22.82
C VAL A 239 -9.95 -14.21 23.04
N LYS A 240 -8.62 -14.05 23.04
CA LYS A 240 -7.69 -15.14 23.35
C LYS A 240 -8.01 -15.74 24.72
N THR A 241 -8.02 -14.93 25.77
CA THR A 241 -8.24 -15.38 27.14
C THR A 241 -9.64 -15.97 27.35
N ASN A 242 -10.67 -15.37 26.75
CA ASN A 242 -12.06 -15.70 27.06
C ASN A 242 -12.69 -16.71 26.11
N TRP A 243 -12.16 -16.91 24.90
CA TRP A 243 -12.65 -17.90 23.95
C TRP A 243 -11.63 -19.01 23.72
N PHE A 244 -10.43 -18.64 23.27
CA PHE A 244 -9.45 -19.61 22.78
C PHE A 244 -8.68 -20.30 23.91
N ASP A 245 -8.45 -19.69 25.06
CA ASP A 245 -7.78 -20.35 26.19
C ASP A 245 -8.76 -21.20 27.04
N LYS A 246 -10.07 -21.15 26.76
CA LYS A 246 -11.10 -21.94 27.47
C LYS A 246 -11.45 -23.23 26.72
N PRO A 247 -11.10 -24.43 27.25
CA PRO A 247 -11.33 -25.70 26.54
C PRO A 247 -12.79 -25.96 26.14
N ALA A 248 -13.74 -25.59 27.00
CA ALA A 248 -15.17 -25.76 26.73
C ALA A 248 -15.66 -24.92 25.54
N ILE A 249 -15.11 -23.70 25.37
CA ILE A 249 -15.45 -22.82 24.24
C ILE A 249 -14.72 -23.25 22.97
N ARG A 250 -13.43 -23.62 23.07
CA ARG A 250 -12.67 -24.19 21.94
C ARG A 250 -13.37 -25.41 21.32
N ALA A 251 -14.06 -26.20 22.14
CA ALA A 251 -14.74 -27.42 21.74
C ALA A 251 -16.06 -27.16 20.97
N LEU A 252 -16.59 -25.94 20.98
CA LEU A 252 -17.80 -25.58 20.22
C LEU A 252 -17.56 -25.68 18.71
N ARG A 253 -18.65 -25.78 17.95
CA ARG A 253 -18.64 -25.87 16.48
C ARG A 253 -19.13 -24.57 15.87
N VAL A 254 -18.37 -24.03 14.92
CA VAL A 254 -18.74 -22.84 14.13
C VAL A 254 -18.27 -23.02 12.69
N GLY A 255 -18.84 -22.27 11.75
CA GLY A 255 -18.62 -22.52 10.33
C GLY A 255 -19.14 -21.43 9.40
N VAL A 256 -18.64 -21.44 8.16
CA VAL A 256 -19.13 -20.61 7.05
C VAL A 256 -19.38 -21.52 5.85
N GLY A 257 -20.50 -21.31 5.15
CA GLY A 257 -20.87 -22.12 3.99
C GLY A 257 -21.35 -23.53 4.32
N GLY A 258 -21.79 -23.79 5.56
CA GLY A 258 -22.37 -25.06 5.99
C GLY A 258 -21.38 -26.10 6.53
N THR A 259 -20.07 -25.85 6.45
CA THR A 259 -19.04 -26.71 7.05
C THR A 259 -18.73 -26.25 8.48
N LEU A 260 -18.95 -27.12 9.47
CA LEU A 260 -18.69 -26.82 10.87
C LEU A 260 -17.34 -27.37 11.34
N GLU A 261 -16.58 -26.53 12.02
CA GLU A 261 -15.25 -26.82 12.57
C GLU A 261 -15.21 -26.48 14.07
N PHE A 262 -14.26 -27.05 14.80
CA PHE A 262 -14.00 -26.61 16.17
C PHE A 262 -13.65 -25.12 16.20
N LEU A 263 -14.28 -24.35 17.09
CA LEU A 263 -13.97 -22.93 17.31
C LEU A 263 -12.48 -22.76 17.60
N GLY A 264 -11.86 -23.70 18.32
CA GLY A 264 -10.44 -23.65 18.66
C GLY A 264 -9.48 -23.42 17.49
N GLY A 265 -9.78 -23.86 16.27
CA GLY A 265 -8.88 -23.57 15.14
C GLY A 265 -9.32 -22.39 14.25
N TRP A 266 -10.36 -21.65 14.65
CA TRP A 266 -10.57 -20.28 14.19
C TRP A 266 -9.61 -19.29 14.83
N GLU A 267 -8.82 -19.72 15.83
CA GLU A 267 -7.80 -18.92 16.50
C GLU A 267 -6.77 -18.34 15.53
N GLN A 268 -6.36 -19.09 14.50
CA GLN A 268 -5.41 -18.59 13.50
C GLN A 268 -5.97 -17.37 12.74
N ARG A 269 -7.25 -17.42 12.33
CA ARG A 269 -7.92 -16.30 11.65
C ARG A 269 -8.14 -15.10 12.57
N ALA A 270 -8.56 -15.36 13.81
CA ALA A 270 -8.88 -14.32 14.78
C ALA A 270 -7.65 -13.65 15.41
N ILE A 271 -6.57 -14.40 15.64
CA ILE A 271 -5.41 -13.96 16.44
C ILE A 271 -4.14 -13.88 15.60
N THR A 272 -3.78 -14.91 14.83
CA THR A 272 -2.50 -14.93 14.10
C THR A 272 -2.42 -13.88 13.00
N GLY A 273 -3.52 -13.65 12.26
CA GLY A 273 -3.61 -12.56 11.28
C GLY A 273 -3.33 -11.19 11.90
N PHE A 274 -3.93 -10.93 13.06
CA PHE A 274 -3.69 -9.74 13.85
C PHE A 274 -2.24 -9.62 14.33
N ARG A 275 -1.65 -10.69 14.91
CA ARG A 275 -0.26 -10.68 15.37
C ARG A 275 0.71 -10.43 14.21
N ASN A 276 0.45 -10.99 13.03
CA ASN A 276 1.23 -10.70 11.82
C ASN A 276 1.23 -9.22 11.45
N ALA A 277 0.08 -8.55 11.53
CA ALA A 277 -0.01 -7.12 11.30
C ALA A 277 0.85 -6.33 12.31
N GLN A 278 0.76 -6.69 13.60
CA GLN A 278 1.57 -6.08 14.67
C GLN A 278 3.07 -6.31 14.49
N GLU A 279 3.50 -7.49 14.05
CA GLU A 279 4.92 -7.76 13.78
C GLU A 279 5.45 -6.84 12.69
N THR A 280 4.67 -6.60 11.64
CA THR A 280 5.06 -5.69 10.57
C THR A 280 4.86 -4.22 10.90
N ASP A 281 4.58 -3.89 12.16
CA ASP A 281 4.53 -2.51 12.63
C ASP A 281 5.93 -1.90 12.71
N GLY A 282 6.09 -0.67 12.21
CA GLY A 282 7.39 -0.03 12.06
C GLY A 282 8.23 -0.59 10.90
N ALA A 283 7.71 -1.56 10.14
CA ALA A 283 8.37 -2.06 8.94
C ALA A 283 8.38 -0.99 7.82
N SER A 284 9.45 -0.99 7.03
CA SER A 284 9.49 -0.24 5.78
C SER A 284 8.40 -0.75 4.84
N ASN A 285 7.68 0.17 4.16
CA ASN A 285 6.68 -0.16 3.17
C ASN A 285 7.31 -1.06 2.09
N PRO A 286 6.83 -2.30 1.97
CA PRO A 286 7.46 -3.31 1.15
C PRO A 286 7.32 -3.09 -0.37
N GLN A 287 6.40 -2.24 -0.81
CA GLN A 287 6.05 -2.15 -2.23
C GLN A 287 6.91 -1.13 -3.01
N ILE A 288 7.86 -0.46 -2.36
CA ILE A 288 8.68 0.59 -2.97
C ILE A 288 10.12 0.12 -3.10
N ARG A 289 10.66 0.08 -4.33
CA ARG A 289 12.10 -0.06 -4.55
C ARG A 289 12.82 1.16 -4.02
N LYS A 290 13.80 0.94 -3.14
CA LYS A 290 14.46 2.00 -2.37
C LYS A 290 15.21 2.99 -3.23
N TRP A 291 15.92 2.51 -4.25
CA TRP A 291 16.64 3.34 -5.21
C TRP A 291 16.18 3.12 -6.64
N ARG A 292 16.13 4.21 -7.40
CA ARG A 292 15.96 4.21 -8.85
C ARG A 292 16.96 5.18 -9.47
N ALA A 293 17.52 4.80 -10.61
CA ALA A 293 18.36 5.70 -11.39
C ALA A 293 18.11 5.51 -12.87
N ASN A 294 17.97 6.61 -13.61
CA ASN A 294 17.81 6.62 -15.05
C ASN A 294 18.88 7.52 -15.65
N ALA A 295 19.57 7.06 -16.68
CA ALA A 295 20.54 7.86 -17.43
C ALA A 295 20.27 7.71 -18.91
N VAL A 296 20.39 8.80 -19.67
CA VAL A 296 20.24 8.81 -21.12
C VAL A 296 21.30 9.72 -21.72
N THR A 297 21.92 9.28 -22.81
CA THR A 297 22.94 10.05 -23.53
C THR A 297 22.67 9.97 -25.02
N ASN A 298 22.88 11.08 -25.72
CA ASN A 298 22.73 11.14 -27.17
C ASN A 298 23.81 12.03 -27.77
N TYR A 299 24.51 11.47 -28.76
CA TYR A 299 25.50 12.15 -29.56
C TYR A 299 25.06 12.20 -31.03
N THR A 300 25.13 13.36 -31.66
CA THR A 300 24.86 13.54 -33.10
C THR A 300 26.11 14.06 -33.78
N PHE A 301 26.63 13.33 -34.76
CA PHE A 301 27.87 13.69 -35.41
C PHE A 301 27.74 15.05 -36.11
N PRO A 302 28.71 15.98 -35.91
CA PRO A 302 28.69 17.29 -36.54
C PRO A 302 28.68 17.21 -38.07
N ASN A 303 28.22 18.28 -38.73
CA ASN A 303 28.23 18.37 -40.20
C ASN A 303 29.64 18.34 -40.80
N SER A 304 30.66 18.71 -40.03
CA SER A 304 32.08 18.64 -40.41
C SER A 304 32.66 17.22 -40.28
N SER A 305 31.94 16.28 -39.65
CA SER A 305 32.39 14.90 -39.47
C SER A 305 32.16 14.06 -40.73
N ARG A 306 33.01 13.06 -40.96
CA ARG A 306 32.80 11.99 -41.95
C ARG A 306 31.50 11.20 -41.72
N LEU A 307 30.97 11.25 -40.50
CA LEU A 307 29.71 10.60 -40.11
C LEU A 307 28.53 11.58 -40.05
N LYS A 308 28.58 12.68 -40.81
CA LYS A 308 27.47 13.64 -40.90
C LYS A 308 26.13 12.92 -41.13
N GLY A 309 25.14 13.33 -40.34
CA GLY A 309 23.79 12.75 -40.37
C GLY A 309 23.62 11.55 -39.45
N PHE A 310 24.69 10.91 -38.97
CA PHE A 310 24.58 9.87 -37.96
C PHE A 310 24.37 10.43 -36.56
N GLY A 311 23.73 9.64 -35.71
CA GLY A 311 23.67 9.85 -34.27
C GLY A 311 23.60 8.53 -33.53
N VAL A 312 24.18 8.49 -32.35
CA VAL A 312 24.19 7.33 -31.46
C VAL A 312 23.73 7.75 -30.08
N GLY A 313 23.08 6.85 -29.36
CA GLY A 313 22.74 7.10 -27.98
C GLY A 313 22.45 5.82 -27.21
N GLY A 314 22.35 5.99 -25.91
CA GLY A 314 22.09 4.91 -24.98
C GLY A 314 21.32 5.37 -23.77
N GLY A 315 20.63 4.43 -23.14
CA GLY A 315 19.89 4.61 -21.90
C GLY A 315 20.22 3.50 -20.92
N MET A 316 20.17 3.83 -19.64
CA MET A 316 20.27 2.89 -18.52
C MET A 316 19.11 3.14 -17.57
N ARG A 317 18.47 2.07 -17.10
CA ARG A 317 17.41 2.12 -16.09
C ARG A 317 17.75 1.13 -14.98
N PHE A 318 18.10 1.65 -13.81
CA PHE A 318 18.41 0.87 -12.62
C PHE A 318 17.26 0.94 -11.62
N GLN A 319 16.93 -0.20 -11.03
CA GLN A 319 15.99 -0.29 -9.91
C GLN A 319 16.53 -1.25 -8.85
N ASP A 320 16.63 -0.78 -7.61
CA ASP A 320 17.08 -1.58 -6.47
C ASP A 320 16.12 -2.73 -6.17
N ARG A 321 16.54 -3.65 -5.31
CA ARG A 321 15.76 -4.77 -4.82
C ARG A 321 14.36 -4.34 -4.37
N ILE A 322 13.37 -5.13 -4.74
CA ILE A 322 11.99 -5.00 -4.27
C ILE A 322 11.79 -5.93 -3.07
N PHE A 323 11.00 -5.52 -2.09
CA PHE A 323 10.61 -6.45 -1.03
C PHE A 323 9.50 -7.37 -1.54
N LEU A 324 9.61 -8.65 -1.19
CA LEU A 324 8.70 -9.69 -1.63
C LEU A 324 7.84 -10.27 -0.50
N GLY A 325 8.34 -10.21 0.74
CA GLY A 325 7.71 -10.74 1.95
C GLY A 325 8.68 -10.83 3.11
N TYR A 326 8.23 -11.31 4.25
CA TYR A 326 9.09 -11.70 5.38
C TYR A 326 9.23 -13.22 5.45
N ARG A 327 10.35 -13.69 6.00
CA ARG A 327 10.45 -15.08 6.45
C ARG A 327 9.61 -15.28 7.70
N GLY A 328 9.14 -16.50 7.94
CA GLY A 328 8.43 -16.85 9.16
C GLY A 328 9.36 -17.07 10.36
N ARG A 329 8.87 -16.77 11.57
CA ARG A 329 9.40 -17.21 12.87
C ARG A 329 8.27 -17.84 13.68
N ILE A 330 8.63 -18.66 14.67
CA ILE A 330 7.66 -19.22 15.61
C ILE A 330 6.96 -18.07 16.35
N ASN A 331 5.63 -18.15 16.43
CA ASN A 331 4.83 -17.22 17.21
C ASN A 331 5.18 -17.36 18.70
N PRO A 332 5.70 -16.32 19.37
CA PRO A 332 6.00 -16.39 20.80
C PRO A 332 4.76 -16.65 21.66
N ALA A 333 3.57 -16.30 21.17
CA ALA A 333 2.30 -16.52 21.84
C ALA A 333 1.68 -17.91 21.57
N ASP A 334 2.21 -18.66 20.60
CA ASP A 334 1.86 -20.07 20.33
C ASP A 334 3.12 -20.84 19.89
N PRO A 335 4.03 -21.16 20.83
CA PRO A 335 5.31 -21.80 20.51
C PRO A 335 5.18 -23.20 19.88
N GLY A 336 3.99 -23.80 19.90
CA GLY A 336 3.74 -25.18 19.48
C GLY A 336 3.06 -25.33 18.11
N GLY A 337 2.69 -24.24 17.42
CA GLY A 337 1.81 -24.38 16.24
C GLY A 337 1.97 -23.36 15.12
N SER A 338 2.02 -22.05 15.41
CA SER A 338 1.93 -21.03 14.34
C SER A 338 3.22 -20.28 14.02
N LEU A 339 3.35 -19.90 12.75
CA LEU A 339 4.40 -19.01 12.26
C LEU A 339 3.83 -17.61 12.05
N ILE A 340 4.58 -16.60 12.49
CA ILE A 340 4.33 -15.19 12.20
C ILE A 340 5.50 -14.61 11.41
N SER A 341 5.28 -13.47 10.75
CA SER A 341 6.32 -12.75 10.02
C SER A 341 7.47 -12.37 10.95
N ASP A 342 8.71 -12.52 10.48
CA ASP A 342 9.93 -12.04 11.12
C ASP A 342 10.41 -10.75 10.42
N PRO A 343 10.13 -9.56 10.97
CA PRO A 343 10.49 -8.28 10.35
C PRO A 343 11.99 -8.10 10.16
N THR A 344 12.81 -8.87 10.90
CA THR A 344 14.27 -8.82 10.82
C THR A 344 14.83 -9.60 9.63
N LYS A 345 14.00 -10.43 8.97
CA LYS A 345 14.41 -11.31 7.87
C LYS A 345 13.55 -11.08 6.60
N PRO A 346 13.73 -9.94 5.91
CA PRO A 346 13.02 -9.66 4.67
C PRO A 346 13.49 -10.58 3.53
N ILE A 347 12.55 -10.98 2.67
CA ILE A 347 12.80 -11.62 1.39
C ILE A 347 12.85 -10.51 0.34
N LEU A 348 13.99 -10.37 -0.33
CA LEU A 348 14.22 -9.33 -1.33
C LEU A 348 14.37 -9.96 -2.72
N GLY A 349 13.71 -9.37 -3.71
CA GLY A 349 13.90 -9.70 -5.11
C GLY A 349 15.22 -9.14 -5.65
N PRO A 350 15.60 -9.52 -6.88
CA PRO A 350 16.83 -9.03 -7.48
C PRO A 350 16.74 -7.52 -7.79
N THR A 351 17.92 -6.91 -7.85
CA THR A 351 18.12 -5.61 -8.50
C THR A 351 17.96 -5.78 -10.00
N GLU A 352 17.38 -4.79 -10.66
CA GLU A 352 17.18 -4.78 -12.12
C GLU A 352 17.97 -3.65 -12.76
N THR A 353 18.60 -3.92 -13.90
CA THR A 353 19.29 -2.91 -14.70
C THR A 353 19.10 -3.20 -16.17
N ASP A 354 18.42 -2.30 -16.86
CA ASP A 354 18.17 -2.39 -18.29
C ASP A 354 19.03 -1.38 -19.05
N TYR A 355 19.47 -1.79 -20.24
CA TYR A 355 20.23 -0.95 -21.16
C TYR A 355 19.51 -0.87 -22.51
N ASP A 356 19.40 0.33 -23.04
CA ASP A 356 18.80 0.63 -24.33
C ASP A 356 19.84 1.32 -25.22
N PHE A 357 19.88 1.00 -26.51
CA PHE A 357 20.81 1.61 -27.47
C PHE A 357 20.07 2.01 -28.74
N TRP A 358 20.53 3.07 -29.40
CA TRP A 358 20.05 3.41 -30.73
C TRP A 358 21.14 3.99 -31.61
N VAL A 359 20.97 3.74 -32.91
CA VAL A 359 21.72 4.39 -33.98
C VAL A 359 20.71 5.02 -34.93
N SER A 360 20.96 6.26 -35.33
CA SER A 360 20.12 7.01 -36.24
C SER A 360 20.93 7.57 -37.40
N TYR A 361 20.27 7.72 -38.55
CA TYR A 361 20.80 8.40 -39.71
C TYR A 361 19.75 9.35 -40.27
N ARG A 362 20.13 10.61 -40.47
CA ARG A 362 19.30 11.66 -41.04
C ARG A 362 19.87 12.12 -42.37
N ARG A 363 19.01 12.20 -43.38
CA ARG A 363 19.35 12.72 -44.70
C ARG A 363 18.13 13.41 -45.33
N ARG A 364 18.38 14.38 -46.20
CA ARG A 364 17.37 14.96 -47.09
C ARG A 364 17.24 14.13 -48.37
N ILE A 365 16.00 13.87 -48.78
CA ILE A 365 15.64 13.07 -49.96
C ILE A 365 14.69 13.88 -50.86
N LEU A 366 14.41 13.38 -52.07
CA LEU A 366 13.51 14.01 -53.05
C LEU A 366 13.92 15.47 -53.37
N SER A 367 15.16 15.66 -53.81
CA SER A 367 15.74 16.98 -54.11
C SER A 367 15.60 17.97 -52.95
N ASP A 368 15.98 17.50 -51.76
CA ASP A 368 15.94 18.22 -50.48
C ASP A 368 14.56 18.64 -49.94
N LYS A 369 13.48 18.20 -50.58
CA LYS A 369 12.10 18.50 -50.17
C LYS A 369 11.63 17.72 -48.95
N VAL A 370 12.14 16.51 -48.73
CA VAL A 370 11.69 15.65 -47.62
C VAL A 370 12.86 15.30 -46.70
N SER A 371 12.65 15.43 -45.40
CA SER A 371 13.60 14.98 -44.38
C SER A 371 13.31 13.52 -44.00
N LEU A 372 14.31 12.65 -44.15
CA LEU A 372 14.26 11.25 -43.73
C LEU A 372 15.10 11.08 -42.47
N LYS A 373 14.54 10.41 -41.46
CA LYS A 373 15.27 9.83 -40.33
C LYS A 373 15.03 8.33 -40.27
N LEU A 374 16.11 7.55 -40.37
CA LEU A 374 16.14 6.13 -40.04
C LEU A 374 16.70 5.97 -38.63
N GLN A 375 16.08 5.15 -37.79
CA GLN A 375 16.58 4.86 -36.45
C GLN A 375 16.37 3.39 -36.08
N LEU A 376 17.48 2.70 -35.79
CA LEU A 376 17.50 1.39 -35.17
C LEU A 376 17.52 1.56 -33.66
N ASN A 377 16.61 0.89 -32.95
CA ASN A 377 16.52 0.87 -31.50
C ASN A 377 16.67 -0.57 -31.02
N ILE A 378 17.50 -0.78 -30.01
CA ILE A 378 17.65 -2.02 -29.27
C ILE A 378 17.24 -1.71 -27.84
N ARG A 379 16.13 -2.25 -27.37
CA ARG A 379 15.71 -2.10 -25.96
C ARG A 379 16.00 -3.37 -25.19
N ASN A 380 16.30 -3.23 -23.89
CA ASN A 380 16.64 -4.34 -23.01
C ASN A 380 17.78 -5.20 -23.60
N ALA A 381 18.85 -4.53 -24.03
CA ALA A 381 19.90 -5.08 -24.90
C ALA A 381 20.65 -6.29 -24.32
N PHE A 382 20.62 -6.49 -23.01
CA PHE A 382 21.29 -7.60 -22.32
C PHE A 382 20.34 -8.48 -21.51
N THR A 383 19.03 -8.20 -21.57
CA THR A 383 18.02 -8.99 -20.86
C THR A 383 17.76 -10.30 -21.61
N ASN A 384 17.69 -11.38 -20.85
CA ASN A 384 17.26 -12.71 -21.30
C ASN A 384 15.89 -13.02 -20.66
N ASP A 385 15.18 -14.06 -21.10
CA ASP A 385 13.84 -14.47 -20.63
C ASP A 385 13.84 -14.95 -19.16
N ALA A 386 14.25 -14.07 -18.24
CA ALA A 386 14.39 -14.32 -16.84
C ALA A 386 13.04 -14.15 -16.12
N LEU A 387 12.76 -15.07 -15.21
CA LEU A 387 11.67 -14.93 -14.26
C LEU A 387 12.10 -13.97 -13.15
N VAL A 388 11.34 -12.90 -12.95
CA VAL A 388 11.57 -11.89 -11.92
C VAL A 388 10.50 -12.07 -10.83
N PRO A 389 10.89 -12.39 -9.58
CA PRO A 389 9.92 -12.53 -8.50
C PRO A 389 9.30 -11.17 -8.17
N ILE A 390 7.98 -11.15 -8.00
CA ILE A 390 7.19 -9.95 -7.67
C ILE A 390 6.47 -10.06 -6.32
N GLN A 391 6.30 -11.28 -5.81
CA GLN A 391 5.77 -11.54 -4.48
C GLN A 391 6.35 -12.87 -3.96
N ALA A 392 6.63 -12.95 -2.67
CA ALA A 392 7.01 -14.17 -1.99
C ALA A 392 6.33 -14.21 -0.64
N GLN A 393 5.38 -15.12 -0.44
CA GLN A 393 4.75 -15.28 0.87
C GLN A 393 5.26 -16.56 1.53
N GLN A 394 5.76 -16.41 2.75
CA GLN A 394 6.04 -17.52 3.64
C GLN A 394 5.15 -17.36 4.87
N ALA A 395 3.86 -17.67 4.72
CA ALA A 395 2.94 -17.70 5.85
C ALA A 395 2.07 -18.95 5.75
N ASP A 396 2.27 -19.82 6.73
CA ASP A 396 1.43 -20.98 7.00
C ASP A 396 0.22 -20.47 7.78
N VAL A 397 -0.92 -20.27 7.11
CA VAL A 397 -2.11 -19.67 7.75
C VAL A 397 -3.08 -20.75 8.28
N TYR A 398 -2.87 -22.03 7.95
CA TYR A 398 -3.91 -23.06 8.17
C TYR A 398 -3.36 -24.46 8.52
N SER A 399 -2.35 -24.55 9.40
CA SER A 399 -1.63 -25.81 9.62
C SER A 399 -2.37 -26.92 10.40
N GLN A 400 -3.69 -26.83 10.65
CA GLN A 400 -4.40 -27.85 11.47
C GLN A 400 -5.69 -28.43 10.84
N TYR A 401 -6.08 -28.07 9.61
CA TYR A 401 -7.33 -28.53 9.00
C TYR A 401 -7.16 -29.22 7.62
N PRO A 402 -7.49 -30.51 7.50
CA PRO A 402 -7.45 -31.25 6.22
C PRO A 402 -8.39 -30.70 5.13
N ALA A 403 -9.44 -29.94 5.50
CA ALA A 403 -10.42 -29.40 4.57
C ALA A 403 -9.89 -28.19 3.76
N PHE A 404 -8.78 -27.57 4.18
CA PHE A 404 -8.14 -26.44 3.51
C PHE A 404 -6.81 -26.83 2.85
N ASP A 405 -6.71 -28.08 2.38
CA ASP A 405 -5.49 -28.65 1.79
C ASP A 405 -4.99 -27.88 0.55
N HIS A 406 -5.86 -27.11 -0.12
CA HIS A 406 -5.50 -26.28 -1.27
C HIS A 406 -4.82 -24.95 -0.89
N TYR A 407 -4.90 -24.54 0.38
CA TYR A 407 -4.23 -23.35 0.95
C TYR A 407 -3.07 -23.72 1.89
N LYS A 408 -2.61 -24.98 1.87
CA LYS A 408 -1.33 -25.39 2.47
C LYS A 408 -0.28 -24.36 2.11
N GLY A 409 0.43 -23.84 3.12
CA GLY A 409 1.47 -22.83 3.01
C GLY A 409 2.36 -23.07 1.80
N THR A 410 1.96 -22.50 0.67
CA THR A 410 2.74 -22.56 -0.55
C THR A 410 3.77 -21.47 -0.36
N ASN A 411 5.04 -21.86 -0.31
CA ASN A 411 6.13 -20.95 -0.63
C ASN A 411 5.94 -20.54 -2.10
N TYR A 412 4.92 -19.75 -2.39
CA TYR A 412 4.66 -19.30 -3.73
C TYR A 412 5.48 -18.04 -3.94
N GLN A 413 6.31 -18.10 -4.97
CA GLN A 413 6.89 -16.92 -5.56
C GLN A 413 6.07 -16.66 -6.82
N LEU A 414 5.40 -15.50 -6.86
CA LEU A 414 4.85 -15.03 -8.11
C LEU A 414 5.98 -14.43 -8.92
N PHE A 415 6.07 -14.81 -10.18
CA PHE A 415 7.05 -14.29 -11.11
C PHE A 415 6.35 -13.52 -12.22
N ARG A 416 6.98 -12.44 -12.67
CA ARG A 416 6.73 -11.88 -14.00
C ARG A 416 7.86 -12.30 -14.94
N ILE A 417 7.55 -12.36 -16.23
CA ILE A 417 8.58 -12.49 -17.26
C ILE A 417 9.21 -11.12 -17.46
N ALA A 418 10.54 -11.05 -17.45
CA ALA A 418 11.26 -9.83 -17.81
C ALA A 418 10.88 -9.39 -19.22
N ALA A 419 10.81 -8.08 -19.48
CA ALA A 419 10.51 -7.60 -20.82
C ALA A 419 11.63 -8.08 -21.78
N PRO A 420 11.30 -8.77 -22.88
CA PRO A 420 12.31 -9.32 -23.76
C PRO A 420 13.08 -8.22 -24.46
N ARG A 421 14.22 -8.60 -25.04
CA ARG A 421 14.96 -7.73 -25.95
C ARG A 421 14.09 -7.42 -27.17
N THR A 422 13.98 -6.13 -27.52
CA THR A 422 13.27 -5.72 -28.74
C THR A 422 14.19 -4.95 -29.66
N ILE A 423 14.08 -5.24 -30.97
CA ILE A 423 14.83 -4.58 -32.03
C ILE A 423 13.82 -3.93 -32.97
N GLN A 424 13.88 -2.60 -33.10
CA GLN A 424 12.94 -1.84 -33.91
C GLN A 424 13.68 -0.90 -34.87
N LEU A 425 13.43 -1.05 -36.17
CA LEU A 425 13.78 -0.06 -37.18
C LEU A 425 12.59 0.87 -37.42
N ARG A 426 12.82 2.19 -37.37
CA ARG A 426 11.82 3.23 -37.64
C ARG A 426 12.30 4.13 -38.76
N ALA A 427 11.44 4.39 -39.74
CA ALA A 427 11.60 5.46 -40.72
C ALA A 427 10.61 6.59 -40.38
N THR A 428 11.07 7.84 -40.40
CA THR A 428 10.25 9.03 -40.16
C THR A 428 10.50 10.03 -41.28
N PHE A 429 9.42 10.51 -41.89
CA PHE A 429 9.42 11.47 -42.99
C PHE A 429 8.84 12.79 -42.49
N GLY A 430 9.58 13.89 -42.68
CA GLY A 430 9.07 15.25 -42.49
C GLY A 430 8.99 15.96 -43.83
N PHE A 431 7.80 16.44 -44.18
CA PHE A 431 7.47 17.11 -45.44
C PHE A 431 7.55 18.63 -45.30
#